data_AF-A0A9X5X9X1-F1
#
_entry.id   AF-A0A9X5X9X1-F1
#
_cell.length_a   1.000
_cell.length_b   1.000
_cell.length_c   1.000
_cell.angle_alpha   90.00
_cell.angle_beta   90.00
_cell.angle_gamma   90.00
#
_symmetry.space_group_name_H-M   'P 1'
#
loop_
_entity.id
_entity.type
_entity.pdbx_description
1 polymer ?
#
loop_
_entity_poly.entity_id
_entity_poly.type
_entity_poly.pdbx_seq_one_letter_code
_entity_poly.pdbx_strand_id
1 'polypeptide(L)'
;MGADMRGGSEQHLPKLRLDELLGELQVRIDAVRGTRDRLHSLLEAVLSVGRELDLPQVLRSIVEAAVVLVDAEYGALGVIGGDRKLSAFITVGIDEERRSEIGSLPSGHGLLGELIRDPVPLRMPELSEHPESYGCPAHHP
;
A
#
# COMPACT_ATOMS: atom_id res chain seq x y z
N MET A 1 8.98 -73.61 -48.52
CA MET A 1 7.99 -73.13 -49.51
C MET A 1 7.11 -72.12 -48.79
N GLY A 2 7.28 -70.83 -49.10
CA GLY A 2 6.47 -69.69 -48.60
C GLY A 2 6.84 -69.20 -47.18
N ALA A 3 6.90 -67.92 -46.88
CA ALA A 3 6.90 -66.71 -47.71
C ALA A 3 7.47 -65.55 -46.87
N ASP A 4 8.01 -64.60 -47.62
CA ASP A 4 8.53 -63.29 -47.24
C ASP A 4 7.53 -62.45 -46.45
N MET A 5 8.03 -61.61 -45.52
CA MET A 5 7.51 -60.26 -45.24
C MET A 5 8.61 -59.45 -44.56
N ARG A 6 9.57 -59.00 -45.38
CA ARG A 6 10.30 -57.75 -45.14
C ARG A 6 9.33 -56.57 -45.02
N GLY A 7 9.54 -55.69 -44.04
CA GLY A 7 8.98 -54.34 -44.07
C GLY A 7 9.07 -53.61 -42.73
N GLY A 8 9.89 -52.55 -42.65
CA GLY A 8 9.69 -51.54 -41.61
C GLY A 8 10.81 -50.55 -41.29
N SER A 9 12.02 -50.68 -41.84
CA SER A 9 13.21 -50.01 -41.25
C SER A 9 13.75 -48.76 -41.97
N GLU A 10 12.96 -48.06 -42.79
CA GLU A 10 13.44 -46.82 -43.46
C GLU A 10 12.60 -45.55 -43.21
N GLN A 11 11.49 -45.61 -42.46
CA GLN A 11 10.63 -44.43 -42.20
C GLN A 11 10.75 -43.85 -40.77
N HIS A 12 11.57 -44.43 -39.91
CA HIS A 12 11.63 -44.07 -38.47
C HIS A 12 12.65 -42.98 -38.11
N LEU A 13 13.70 -42.81 -38.92
CA LEU A 13 14.81 -41.87 -38.67
C LEU A 13 14.43 -40.36 -38.76
N PRO A 14 13.59 -39.90 -39.72
CA PRO A 14 13.23 -38.48 -39.79
C PRO A 14 12.24 -38.04 -38.69
N LYS A 15 11.44 -38.97 -38.14
CA LYS A 15 10.50 -38.68 -37.04
C LYS A 15 11.23 -38.48 -35.71
N LEU A 16 12.16 -39.38 -35.37
CA LEU A 16 13.00 -39.25 -34.17
C LEU A 16 13.74 -37.91 -34.11
N ARG A 17 14.27 -37.45 -35.25
CA ARG A 17 14.96 -36.16 -35.37
C ARG A 17 14.02 -34.96 -35.23
N LEU A 18 12.77 -35.08 -35.68
CA LEU A 18 11.76 -34.04 -35.49
C LEU A 18 11.32 -33.96 -34.02
N ASP A 19 11.16 -35.11 -33.36
CA ASP A 19 10.79 -35.19 -31.94
C ASP A 19 11.88 -34.57 -31.03
N GLU A 20 13.17 -34.78 -31.35
CA GLU A 20 14.29 -34.13 -30.66
C GLU A 20 14.29 -32.61 -30.85
N LEU A 21 14.08 -32.13 -32.09
CA LEU A 21 14.02 -30.70 -32.39
C LEU A 21 12.81 -30.01 -31.74
N LEU A 22 11.67 -30.70 -31.68
CA LEU A 22 10.48 -30.24 -30.97
C LEU A 22 10.72 -30.19 -29.46
N GLY A 23 11.41 -31.19 -28.89
CA GLY A 23 11.83 -31.21 -27.50
C GLY A 23 12.77 -30.04 -27.15
N GLU A 24 13.74 -29.74 -28.02
CA GLU A 24 14.65 -28.61 -27.83
C GLU A 24 13.92 -27.26 -27.91
N LEU A 25 13.00 -27.11 -28.86
CA LEU A 25 12.16 -25.91 -28.98
C LEU A 25 11.28 -25.72 -27.75
N GLN A 26 10.71 -26.81 -27.21
CA GLN A 26 9.90 -26.79 -25.99
C GLN A 26 10.72 -26.28 -24.80
N VAL A 27 11.93 -26.81 -24.60
CA VAL A 27 12.85 -26.38 -23.53
C VAL A 27 13.22 -24.90 -23.67
N ARG A 28 13.48 -24.42 -24.89
CA ARG A 28 13.77 -22.99 -25.14
C ARG A 28 12.55 -22.10 -24.85
N ILE A 29 11.34 -22.53 -25.20
CA ILE A 29 10.11 -21.80 -24.90
C ILE A 29 9.87 -21.73 -23.38
N ASP A 30 10.07 -22.84 -22.67
CA ASP A 30 9.89 -22.90 -21.21
C ASP A 30 10.92 -22.04 -20.48
N ALA A 31 12.17 -21.98 -20.95
CA ALA A 31 13.19 -21.09 -20.39
C ALA A 31 12.84 -19.60 -20.59
N VAL A 32 12.33 -19.23 -21.78
CA VAL A 32 11.89 -17.86 -22.07
C VAL A 32 10.67 -17.49 -21.23
N ARG A 33 9.70 -18.41 -21.09
CA ARG A 33 8.53 -18.23 -20.21
C ARG A 33 8.93 -18.06 -18.75
N GLY A 34 9.78 -18.94 -18.22
CA GLY A 34 10.26 -18.84 -16.85
C GLY A 34 11.05 -17.56 -16.58
N THR A 35 11.79 -17.05 -17.57
CA THR A 35 12.48 -15.75 -17.46
C THR A 35 11.48 -14.59 -17.45
N ARG A 36 10.46 -14.63 -18.31
CA ARG A 36 9.37 -13.65 -18.35
C ARG A 36 8.59 -13.61 -17.04
N ASP A 37 8.26 -14.77 -16.47
CA ASP A 37 7.49 -14.87 -15.22
C ASP A 37 8.28 -14.35 -14.02
N ARG A 38 9.60 -14.59 -13.98
CA ARG A 38 10.51 -14.02 -12.97
C ARG A 38 10.62 -12.50 -13.09
N LEU A 39 10.76 -11.97 -14.30
CA LEU A 39 10.79 -10.52 -14.54
C LEU A 39 9.45 -9.86 -14.18
N HIS A 40 8.33 -10.52 -14.47
CA HIS A 40 7.00 -10.03 -14.10
C HIS A 40 6.81 -10.04 -12.59
N SER A 41 7.24 -11.10 -11.90
CA SER A 41 7.21 -11.19 -10.44
C SER A 41 8.11 -10.14 -9.77
N LEU A 42 9.29 -9.87 -10.34
CA LEU A 42 10.19 -8.82 -9.85
C LEU A 42 9.60 -7.42 -10.07
N LEU A 43 8.98 -7.19 -11.23
CA LEU A 43 8.28 -5.94 -11.52
C LEU A 43 7.10 -5.74 -10.57
N GLU A 44 6.29 -6.76 -10.31
CA GLU A 44 5.20 -6.71 -9.33
C GLU A 44 5.73 -6.48 -7.91
N ALA A 45 6.86 -7.09 -7.51
CA ALA A 45 7.49 -6.83 -6.22
C ALA A 45 8.01 -5.39 -6.10
N VAL A 46 8.67 -4.86 -7.14
CA VAL A 46 9.14 -3.47 -7.19
C VAL A 46 7.98 -2.47 -7.23
N LEU A 47 6.90 -2.78 -7.95
CA LEU A 47 5.67 -1.98 -7.96
C LEU A 47 4.89 -2.08 -6.65
N SER A 48 4.94 -3.19 -5.94
CA SER A 48 4.39 -3.35 -4.58
C SER A 48 5.15 -2.46 -3.59
N VAL A 49 6.48 -2.53 -3.61
CA VAL A 49 7.36 -1.67 -2.78
C VAL A 49 7.24 -0.20 -3.18
N GLY A 50 7.00 0.11 -4.47
CA GLY A 50 6.76 1.46 -4.97
C GLY A 50 5.31 1.96 -4.78
N ARG A 51 4.36 1.09 -4.44
CA ARG A 51 3.00 1.46 -4.00
C ARG A 51 2.93 1.60 -2.49
N GLU A 52 3.86 0.97 -1.75
CA GLU A 52 4.34 1.41 -0.44
C GLU A 52 5.22 2.68 -0.56
N LEU A 53 4.81 3.64 -1.40
CA LEU A 53 5.17 5.04 -1.19
C LEU A 53 4.59 5.42 0.17
N ASP A 54 5.45 5.32 1.19
CA ASP A 54 5.27 5.63 2.60
C ASP A 54 3.90 6.27 2.89
N LEU A 55 2.88 5.45 3.17
CA LEU A 55 1.53 5.90 3.51
C LEU A 55 1.55 7.11 4.47
N PRO A 56 2.42 7.14 5.50
CA PRO A 56 2.73 8.34 6.28
C PRO A 56 3.02 9.62 5.48
N GLN A 57 3.85 9.56 4.43
CA GLN A 57 4.15 10.69 3.54
C GLN A 57 2.94 11.11 2.72
N VAL A 58 2.19 10.17 2.16
CA VAL A 58 0.97 10.50 1.41
C VAL A 58 -0.04 11.20 2.30
N LEU A 59 -0.28 10.68 3.50
CA LEU A 59 -1.18 11.29 4.48
C LEU A 59 -0.67 12.67 4.91
N ARG A 60 0.63 12.84 5.12
CA ARG A 60 1.24 14.14 5.40
C ARG A 60 1.02 15.14 4.26
N SER A 61 1.28 14.75 3.01
CA SER A 61 1.07 15.62 1.84
C SER A 61 -0.40 16.05 1.68
N ILE A 62 -1.36 15.19 2.03
CA ILE A 62 -2.78 15.56 2.06
C ILE A 62 -3.05 16.68 3.08
N VAL A 63 -2.50 16.55 4.29
CA VAL A 63 -2.67 17.58 5.34
C VAL A 63 -1.98 18.88 4.92
N GLU A 64 -0.76 18.82 4.40
CA GLU A 64 -0.02 19.99 3.93
C GLU A 64 -0.80 20.73 2.84
N ALA A 65 -1.32 20.02 1.84
CA ALA A 65 -2.14 20.61 0.80
C ALA A 65 -3.43 21.23 1.34
N ALA A 66 -4.10 20.58 2.30
CA ALA A 66 -5.31 21.10 2.92
C ALA A 66 -5.03 22.38 3.73
N VAL A 67 -3.95 22.41 4.51
CA VAL A 67 -3.52 23.58 5.30
C VAL A 67 -3.26 24.77 4.38
N VAL A 68 -2.52 24.57 3.28
CA VAL A 68 -2.27 25.62 2.28
C VAL A 68 -3.56 26.09 1.60
N LEU A 69 -4.46 25.16 1.27
CA LEU A 69 -5.72 25.49 0.58
C LEU A 69 -6.64 26.40 1.40
N VAL A 70 -6.65 26.22 2.73
CA VAL A 70 -7.53 26.98 3.64
C VAL A 70 -6.81 28.10 4.40
N ASP A 71 -5.53 28.33 4.10
CA ASP A 71 -4.66 29.30 4.78
C ASP A 71 -4.64 29.11 6.31
N ALA A 72 -4.45 27.86 6.76
CA ALA A 72 -4.36 27.52 8.17
C ALA A 72 -2.90 27.55 8.67
N GLU A 73 -2.72 27.82 9.97
CA GLU A 73 -1.41 27.74 10.63
C GLU A 73 -1.04 26.28 10.99
N TYR A 74 -2.04 25.46 11.32
CA TYR A 74 -1.88 24.06 11.73
C TYR A 74 -2.92 23.17 11.07
N GLY A 75 -2.57 21.89 10.91
CA GLY A 75 -3.51 20.86 10.44
C GLY A 75 -3.19 19.50 11.03
N ALA A 76 -4.21 18.64 11.11
CA ALA A 76 -4.06 17.28 11.56
C ALA A 76 -4.96 16.31 10.79
N LEU A 77 -4.51 15.07 10.65
CA LEU A 77 -5.28 13.96 10.09
C LEU A 77 -5.18 12.75 11.01
N GLY A 78 -6.34 12.30 11.49
CA GLY A 78 -6.50 11.08 12.26
C GLY A 78 -6.94 9.92 11.37
N VAL A 79 -6.27 8.76 11.52
CA VAL A 79 -6.70 7.50 10.91
C VAL A 79 -7.38 6.66 11.99
N ILE A 80 -8.60 6.22 11.72
CA ILE A 80 -9.39 5.41 12.66
C ILE A 80 -9.12 3.92 12.40
N GLY A 81 -8.68 3.22 13.44
CA GLY A 81 -8.45 1.77 13.43
C GLY A 81 -9.74 0.96 13.63
N GLY A 82 -9.64 -0.37 13.53
CA GLY A 82 -10.78 -1.28 13.67
C GLY A 82 -11.47 -1.26 15.04
N ASP A 83 -10.79 -0.74 16.06
CA ASP A 83 -11.30 -0.56 17.43
C ASP A 83 -11.96 0.81 17.67
N ARG A 84 -12.17 1.60 16.60
CA ARG A 84 -12.68 2.99 16.65
C ARG A 84 -11.78 3.95 17.43
N LYS A 85 -10.49 3.65 17.56
CA LYS A 85 -9.47 4.55 18.11
C LYS A 85 -8.57 5.09 17.00
N LEU A 86 -7.82 6.14 17.31
CA LEU A 86 -6.81 6.67 16.40
C LEU A 86 -5.64 5.69 16.30
N SER A 87 -5.46 5.09 15.12
CA SER A 87 -4.30 4.24 14.80
C SER A 87 -3.11 5.06 14.31
N ALA A 88 -3.35 6.26 13.77
CA ALA A 88 -2.33 7.22 13.41
C ALA A 88 -2.87 8.66 13.55
N PHE A 89 -1.97 9.59 13.87
CA PHE A 89 -2.28 11.02 13.94
C PHE A 89 -1.12 11.82 13.35
N ILE A 90 -1.36 12.42 12.18
CA ILE A 90 -0.38 13.19 11.41
C ILE A 90 -0.67 14.66 11.67
N THR A 91 0.36 15.46 11.95
CA THR A 91 0.24 16.90 12.21
C THR A 91 1.20 17.69 11.32
N VAL A 92 0.78 18.89 10.93
CA VAL A 92 1.52 19.88 10.14
C VAL A 92 1.40 21.23 10.82
N GLY A 93 2.46 22.05 10.77
CA GLY A 93 2.53 23.36 11.40
C GLY A 93 3.06 23.35 12.84
N ILE A 94 3.06 22.18 13.52
CA ILE A 94 3.61 22.01 14.87
C ILE A 94 5.07 21.57 14.76
N ASP A 95 5.99 22.28 15.41
CA ASP A 95 7.40 21.89 15.50
C ASP A 95 7.62 20.68 16.42
N GLU A 96 8.79 20.06 16.34
CA GLU A 96 9.08 18.81 17.06
C GLU A 96 9.17 18.99 18.59
N GLU A 97 9.59 20.17 19.05
CA GLU A 97 9.67 20.51 20.47
C GLU A 97 8.28 20.57 21.08
N ARG A 98 7.36 21.28 20.42
CA ARG A 98 5.96 21.42 20.80
C ARG A 98 5.18 20.12 20.63
N ARG A 99 5.51 19.31 19.61
CA ARG A 99 4.98 17.94 19.47
C ARG A 99 5.34 17.07 20.67
N SER A 100 6.57 17.18 21.17
CA SER A 100 7.04 16.43 22.33
C SER A 100 6.33 16.86 23.63
N GLU A 101 5.97 18.14 23.74
CA GLU A 101 5.21 18.69 24.88
C GLU A 101 3.73 18.29 24.91
N ILE A 102 3.13 18.03 23.74
CA ILE A 102 1.72 17.64 23.59
C ILE A 102 1.45 16.21 24.08
N GLY A 103 2.48 15.35 24.15
CA GLY A 103 2.34 14.02 24.78
C GLY A 103 1.74 12.94 23.89
N SER A 104 0.93 12.04 24.47
CA SER A 104 0.44 10.84 23.79
C SER A 104 -0.66 11.12 22.76
N LEU A 105 -0.89 10.15 21.85
CA LEU A 105 -2.00 10.21 20.89
C LEU A 105 -3.35 10.46 21.60
N PRO A 106 -4.26 11.25 20.98
CA PRO A 106 -5.58 11.48 21.53
C PRO A 106 -6.31 10.16 21.74
N SER A 107 -6.84 9.94 22.94
CA SER A 107 -7.41 8.65 23.34
C SER A 107 -8.87 8.44 22.92
N GLY A 108 -9.42 9.34 22.08
CA GLY A 108 -10.84 9.33 21.67
C GLY A 108 -11.78 10.10 22.61
N HIS A 109 -11.22 11.00 23.43
CA HIS A 109 -11.97 11.95 24.24
C HIS A 109 -11.99 13.34 23.59
N GLY A 110 -12.88 14.19 24.10
CA GLY A 110 -13.12 15.53 23.60
C GLY A 110 -13.61 15.60 22.14
N LEU A 111 -13.34 16.72 21.48
CA LEU A 111 -13.81 17.02 20.12
C LEU A 111 -13.41 15.99 19.06
N LEU A 112 -12.20 15.43 19.13
CA LEU A 112 -11.80 14.35 18.22
C LEU A 112 -12.62 13.08 18.45
N GLY A 113 -12.96 12.78 19.70
CA GLY A 113 -13.87 11.68 20.04
C GLY A 113 -15.29 11.91 19.54
N GLU A 114 -15.77 13.14 19.59
CA GLU A 114 -17.07 13.53 19.03
C GLU A 114 -17.10 13.34 17.52
N LEU A 115 -16.10 13.84 16.78
CA LEU A 115 -16.00 13.65 15.32
C LEU A 115 -15.91 12.18 14.89
N ILE A 116 -15.37 11.30 15.74
CA ILE A 116 -15.36 9.85 15.50
C ILE A 116 -16.77 9.25 15.66
N ARG A 117 -17.58 9.78 16.59
CA ARG A 117 -18.95 9.29 16.87
C ARG A 117 -19.98 9.88 15.90
N ASP A 118 -19.85 11.16 15.57
CA ASP A 118 -20.72 11.92 14.67
C ASP A 118 -19.87 12.66 13.62
N PRO A 119 -19.65 12.06 12.43
CA PRO A 119 -18.69 12.54 11.44
C PRO A 119 -19.26 13.70 10.59
N VAL A 120 -19.62 14.79 11.26
CA VAL A 120 -20.07 16.04 10.64
C VAL A 120 -19.01 17.14 10.80
N PRO A 121 -18.81 18.02 9.80
CA PRO A 121 -17.85 19.11 9.93
C PRO A 121 -18.22 20.07 11.06
N LEU A 122 -17.28 20.31 11.98
CA LEU A 122 -17.41 21.30 13.05
C LEU A 122 -16.54 22.53 12.72
N ARG A 123 -17.15 23.72 12.78
CA ARG A 123 -16.44 25.01 12.66
C ARG A 123 -16.82 25.88 13.84
N MET A 124 -15.82 26.35 14.57
CA MET A 124 -16.00 27.18 15.76
C MET A 124 -14.90 28.26 15.81
N PRO A 125 -15.19 29.42 16.43
CA PRO A 125 -14.21 30.50 16.58
C PRO A 125 -13.16 30.22 17.66
N GLU A 126 -13.55 29.51 18.72
CA GLU A 126 -12.69 29.18 19.86
C GLU A 126 -12.94 27.73 20.29
N LEU A 127 -11.87 26.94 20.38
CA LEU A 127 -11.94 25.51 20.68
C LEU A 127 -12.28 25.27 22.16
N SER A 128 -11.78 26.12 23.04
CA SER A 128 -11.98 26.02 24.50
C SER A 128 -13.42 26.31 24.94
N GLU A 129 -14.22 26.96 24.08
CA GLU A 129 -15.64 27.23 24.33
C GLU A 129 -16.54 26.01 24.05
N HIS A 130 -16.03 24.96 23.38
CA HIS A 130 -16.84 23.79 23.09
C HIS A 130 -17.12 22.96 24.36
N PRO A 131 -18.36 22.50 24.60
CA PRO A 131 -18.68 21.68 25.79
C PRO A 131 -17.87 20.39 25.89
N GLU A 132 -17.55 19.81 24.73
CA GLU A 132 -16.70 18.61 24.60
C GLU A 132 -15.21 18.97 24.45
N SER A 133 -14.80 20.21 24.71
CA SER A 133 -13.38 20.58 24.69
C SER A 133 -12.65 19.91 25.87
N TYR A 134 -11.57 19.20 25.56
CA TYR A 134 -10.75 18.51 26.54
C TYR A 134 -9.28 18.64 26.12
N GLY A 135 -8.39 18.93 27.07
CA GLY A 135 -6.95 18.92 26.83
C GLY A 135 -6.32 20.22 26.29
N CYS A 136 -7.02 21.36 26.28
CA CYS A 136 -6.48 22.61 25.71
C CYS A 136 -6.26 23.73 26.74
N PRO A 137 -5.03 24.25 26.99
CA PRO A 137 -3.71 23.62 27.28
C PRO A 137 -3.51 23.43 28.82
N ALA A 138 -2.42 22.92 29.44
CA ALA A 138 -1.12 22.40 29.00
C ALA A 138 -0.88 20.94 29.46
N HIS A 139 -0.21 20.18 28.58
CA HIS A 139 0.19 18.75 28.59
C HIS A 139 -0.89 17.71 28.24
N HIS A 140 -1.71 17.99 27.22
CA HIS A 140 -2.60 17.08 26.48
C HIS A 140 -2.44 15.57 26.78
N PRO A 141 -3.54 14.83 27.00
CA PRO A 141 -4.58 14.66 26.00
C PRO A 141 -5.92 15.29 26.38
#